data_AF-A0A1M6ERG3-F1
#
_entry.id   AF-A0A1M6ERG3-F1
#
_cell.length_a   1.000
_cell.length_b   1.000
_cell.length_c   1.000
_cell.angle_alpha   90.00
_cell.angle_beta   90.00
_cell.angle_gamma   90.00
#
_symmetry.space_group_name_H-M   'P 1'
#
loop_
_entity.id
_entity.type
_entity.pdbx_description
1 polymer ?
#
loop_
_entity_poly.entity_id
_entity_poly.type
_entity_poly.pdbx_seq_one_letter_code
_entity_poly.pdbx_strand_id
1 'polypeptide(L)'
;MSNLVSCQEKMSNSIYDKGFVIKDSLFYYNGNKITINESIDHFVKVIGKPDRIITDSEKVHFDKSWKWKNRYEAFENYEHKIIVSAAKQNNDYVDKQFNTIGDAVKELGQFDEYQNEKDELEIRQFYVWDNLGISIWVEKTRVVQVNITLLPPAIFRGFLFEDEDPEFKASFPKKLYSGEFTYNEKTVNLKSLKNLEWENFIKELDITDSKFDPPGDSKGWSREIRASDDLYAIFNRYKTTNETSPKIDVISSINIFSYGKKNN
;
A
#
# COMPACT_ATOMS: atom_id res chain seq x y z
N MET A 1 45.99 5.39 14.56
CA MET A 1 44.55 5.33 14.89
C MET A 1 43.85 6.38 14.05
N SER A 2 43.22 5.96 12.96
CA SER A 2 42.48 6.83 12.04
C SER A 2 41.04 6.94 12.50
N ASN A 3 40.65 8.08 13.07
CA ASN A 3 39.26 8.42 13.29
C ASN A 3 38.62 8.73 11.93
N LEU A 4 37.91 7.77 11.37
CA LEU A 4 36.93 8.00 10.30
C LEU A 4 35.76 8.76 10.92
N VAL A 5 35.83 10.09 10.89
CA VAL A 5 34.69 10.96 11.11
C VAL A 5 33.75 10.73 9.93
N SER A 6 32.65 10.02 10.19
CA SER A 6 31.52 9.87 9.26
C SER A 6 30.90 11.25 9.05
N CYS A 7 31.32 11.96 8.00
CA CYS A 7 30.63 13.13 7.48
C CYS A 7 29.30 12.68 6.86
N GLN A 8 28.27 12.49 7.67
CA GLN A 8 26.91 12.69 7.18
C GLN A 8 26.74 14.20 7.00
N GLU A 9 26.76 14.67 5.76
CA GLU A 9 26.45 16.05 5.42
C GLU A 9 25.05 16.39 5.92
N LYS A 10 24.96 17.05 7.08
CA LYS A 10 23.79 17.85 7.41
C LYS A 10 23.75 19.01 6.42
N MET A 11 22.98 18.87 5.35
CA MET A 11 22.68 19.99 4.46
C MET A 11 21.96 21.07 5.28
N SER A 12 22.62 22.18 5.56
CA SER A 12 22.08 23.31 6.32
C SER A 12 21.10 24.17 5.49
N ASN A 13 20.19 23.52 4.76
CA ASN A 13 19.13 24.19 4.00
C ASN A 13 17.81 23.99 4.74
N SER A 14 17.22 25.10 5.20
CA SER A 14 16.04 25.15 6.08
C SER A 14 14.82 24.39 5.56
N ILE A 15 14.75 24.11 4.26
CA ILE A 15 13.67 23.37 3.60
C ILE A 15 13.72 21.87 3.97
N TYR A 16 14.90 21.32 4.24
CA TYR A 16 15.04 19.90 4.58
C TYR A 16 14.77 19.61 6.06
N ASP A 17 14.85 20.62 6.92
CA ASP A 17 14.89 20.44 8.38
C ASP A 17 13.54 20.03 9.00
N LYS A 18 12.44 20.04 8.23
CA LYS A 18 11.09 19.82 8.76
C LYS A 18 10.27 18.90 7.88
N GLY A 19 9.91 17.74 8.44
CA GLY A 19 9.00 16.80 7.83
C GLY A 19 9.61 16.06 6.64
N PHE A 20 8.75 15.65 5.71
CA PHE A 20 9.13 14.84 4.55
C PHE A 20 9.44 15.72 3.35
N VAL A 21 10.52 15.40 2.63
CA VAL A 21 10.93 16.16 1.43
C VAL A 21 11.25 15.22 0.29
N ILE A 22 10.70 15.51 -0.89
CA ILE A 22 11.14 14.96 -2.17
C ILE A 22 11.74 16.10 -3.00
N LYS A 23 13.05 16.01 -3.28
CA LYS A 23 13.76 16.99 -4.10
C LYS A 23 14.96 16.33 -4.76
N ASP A 24 15.25 16.71 -6.01
CA ASP A 24 16.38 16.21 -6.79
C ASP A 24 16.44 14.67 -6.84
N SER A 25 15.26 14.04 -7.00
CA SER A 25 15.08 12.59 -7.00
C SER A 25 15.41 11.88 -5.68
N LEU A 26 15.57 12.62 -4.59
CA LEU A 26 15.94 12.12 -3.27
C LEU A 26 14.80 12.33 -2.27
N PHE A 27 14.70 11.42 -1.31
CA PHE A 27 13.70 11.44 -0.25
C PHE A 27 14.37 11.69 1.10
N TYR A 28 13.78 12.55 1.93
CA TYR A 28 14.32 12.96 3.22
C TYR A 28 13.24 13.03 4.30
N TYR A 29 13.70 12.91 5.54
CA TYR A 29 12.94 13.28 6.73
C TYR A 29 13.81 14.07 7.71
N ASN A 30 13.37 15.27 8.10
CA ASN A 30 14.08 16.15 9.04
C ASN A 30 15.59 16.26 8.74
N GLY A 31 15.95 16.51 7.48
CA GLY A 31 17.32 16.73 7.02
C GLY A 31 18.11 15.45 6.73
N ASN A 32 17.57 14.29 7.06
CA ASN A 32 18.24 13.01 6.86
C ASN A 32 17.69 12.31 5.63
N LYS A 33 18.58 11.86 4.75
CA LYS A 33 18.20 11.08 3.57
C LYS A 33 17.60 9.74 4.00
N ILE A 34 16.52 9.38 3.33
CA ILE A 34 15.84 8.10 3.41
C ILE A 34 15.83 7.48 2.02
N THR A 35 16.02 6.16 1.95
CA THR A 35 16.00 5.42 0.69
C THR A 35 14.95 4.31 0.78
N ILE A 36 14.03 4.26 -0.18
CA ILE A 36 13.13 3.11 -0.35
C ILE A 36 13.95 1.91 -0.85
N ASN A 37 13.54 0.68 -0.52
CA ASN A 37 14.26 -0.58 -0.74
C ASN A 37 15.52 -0.81 0.11
N GLU A 38 15.88 0.13 0.99
CA GLU A 38 16.90 -0.12 2.02
C GLU A 38 16.32 -0.85 3.23
N SER A 39 17.22 -1.32 4.09
CA SER A 39 16.85 -1.96 5.36
C SER A 39 16.03 -1.02 6.24
N ILE A 40 15.00 -1.57 6.88
CA ILE A 40 14.21 -0.89 7.91
C ILE A 40 15.09 -0.32 9.05
N ASP A 41 16.26 -0.91 9.32
CA ASP A 41 17.18 -0.42 10.34
C ASP A 41 17.67 1.01 10.06
N HIS A 42 17.83 1.37 8.78
CA HIS A 42 18.22 2.73 8.41
C HIS A 42 17.10 3.73 8.73
N PHE A 43 15.85 3.37 8.40
CA PHE A 43 14.68 4.16 8.77
C PHE A 43 14.52 4.35 10.27
N VAL A 44 14.71 3.28 11.05
CA VAL A 44 14.63 3.35 12.52
C VAL A 44 15.72 4.24 13.11
N LYS A 45 16.91 4.30 12.49
CA LYS A 45 17.97 5.25 12.89
C LYS A 45 17.60 6.70 12.60
N VAL A 46 16.90 6.96 11.49
CA VAL A 46 16.50 8.31 11.06
C VAL A 46 15.28 8.82 11.82
N ILE A 47 14.22 8.01 11.91
CA ILE A 47 12.93 8.41 12.49
C ILE A 47 12.83 8.10 13.99
N GLY A 48 13.61 7.13 14.47
CA GLY A 48 13.54 6.60 15.83
C GLY A 48 12.76 5.29 15.90
N LYS A 49 12.65 4.73 17.10
CA LYS A 49 11.98 3.43 17.32
C LYS A 49 10.47 3.51 16.99
N PRO A 50 9.90 2.52 16.28
CA PRO A 50 8.46 2.47 16.05
C PRO A 50 7.70 2.24 17.36
N ASP A 51 6.46 2.71 17.43
CA ASP A 51 5.55 2.46 18.54
C ASP A 51 5.07 1.00 18.53
N ARG A 52 4.83 0.44 17.34
CA ARG A 52 4.33 -0.92 17.13
C ARG A 52 4.94 -1.55 15.88
N ILE A 53 5.06 -2.87 15.89
CA ILE A 53 5.36 -3.68 14.71
C ILE A 53 4.21 -4.66 14.55
N ILE A 54 3.57 -4.64 13.38
CA ILE A 54 2.46 -5.51 13.02
C ILE A 54 2.97 -6.49 11.98
N THR A 55 2.67 -7.76 12.16
CA THR A 55 2.92 -8.79 11.15
C THR A 55 1.58 -9.27 10.68
N ASP A 56 1.34 -9.07 9.40
CA ASP A 56 0.20 -9.58 8.69
C ASP A 56 0.72 -10.73 7.82
N SER A 57 0.23 -11.92 8.09
CA SER A 57 0.55 -13.09 7.29
C SER A 57 -0.70 -13.46 6.53
N GLU A 58 -0.70 -13.21 5.22
CA GLU A 58 -1.73 -13.82 4.39
C GLU A 58 -1.51 -15.33 4.48
N LYS A 59 -2.54 -16.04 4.92
CA LYS A 59 -2.50 -17.50 5.06
C LYS A 59 -2.05 -18.08 3.73
N VAL A 60 -1.13 -19.05 3.77
CA VAL A 60 -0.69 -19.82 2.61
C VAL A 60 -1.92 -20.16 1.77
N HIS A 61 -2.03 -19.54 0.60
CA HIS A 61 -3.03 -19.93 -0.36
C HIS A 61 -2.56 -21.26 -0.92
N PHE A 62 -3.38 -22.29 -0.73
CA PHE A 62 -3.19 -23.55 -1.41
C PHE A 62 -4.13 -23.52 -2.59
N ASP A 63 -3.63 -23.09 -3.74
CA ASP A 63 -4.35 -23.24 -4.98
C ASP A 63 -4.22 -24.69 -5.43
N LYS A 64 -5.10 -25.53 -4.85
CA LYS A 64 -5.35 -26.86 -5.38
C LYS A 64 -6.42 -26.74 -6.44
N SER A 65 -6.05 -27.06 -7.66
CA SER A 65 -6.99 -27.15 -8.77
C SER A 65 -6.98 -28.54 -9.40
N TRP A 66 -8.15 -28.98 -9.86
CA TRP A 66 -8.36 -30.23 -10.58
C TRP A 66 -9.09 -29.96 -11.86
N LYS A 67 -8.66 -30.60 -12.95
CA LYS A 67 -9.26 -30.39 -14.27
C LYS A 67 -9.69 -31.71 -14.89
N TRP A 68 -10.91 -31.75 -15.39
CA TRP A 68 -11.43 -32.82 -16.24
C TRP A 68 -11.52 -32.25 -17.65
N LYS A 69 -10.82 -32.86 -18.61
CA LYS A 69 -10.65 -32.39 -19.99
C LYS A 69 -11.88 -31.68 -20.55
N ASN A 70 -11.72 -30.38 -20.79
CA ASN A 70 -12.69 -29.46 -21.41
C ASN A 70 -14.13 -29.54 -20.86
N ARG A 71 -14.32 -30.06 -19.64
CA ARG A 71 -15.64 -30.34 -19.06
C ARG A 71 -15.83 -29.67 -17.70
N TYR A 72 -14.85 -29.82 -16.82
CA TYR A 72 -14.94 -29.32 -15.46
C TYR A 72 -13.59 -28.79 -14.98
N GLU A 73 -13.62 -27.72 -14.20
CA GLU A 73 -12.49 -27.24 -13.43
C GLU A 73 -12.95 -27.12 -11.98
N ALA A 74 -12.07 -27.45 -11.05
CA ALA A 74 -12.41 -27.41 -9.64
C ALA A 74 -11.29 -26.81 -8.82
N PHE A 75 -11.64 -26.14 -7.72
CA PHE A 75 -10.71 -25.58 -6.76
C PHE A 75 -11.16 -25.87 -5.32
N GLU A 76 -10.22 -25.87 -4.38
CA GLU A 76 -10.51 -25.93 -2.94
C GLU A 76 -10.73 -24.51 -2.41
N ASN A 77 -11.89 -24.25 -1.80
CA ASN A 77 -12.17 -22.94 -1.20
C ASN A 77 -11.62 -22.83 0.24
N TYR A 78 -11.78 -21.65 0.85
CA TYR A 78 -11.32 -21.36 2.22
C TYR A 78 -11.97 -22.22 3.32
N GLU A 79 -13.08 -22.90 3.02
CA GLU A 79 -13.77 -23.82 3.94
C GLU A 79 -13.35 -25.29 3.72
N HIS A 80 -12.30 -25.53 2.94
CA HIS A 80 -11.85 -26.87 2.55
C HIS A 80 -12.92 -27.68 1.77
N LYS A 81 -13.75 -26.97 0.99
CA LYS A 81 -14.75 -27.56 0.10
C LYS A 81 -14.25 -27.51 -1.34
N ILE A 82 -14.65 -28.49 -2.14
CA ILE A 82 -14.31 -28.54 -3.55
C ILE A 82 -15.44 -27.90 -4.34
N ILE A 83 -15.15 -26.80 -5.02
CA ILE A 83 -16.08 -26.15 -5.95
C ILE A 83 -15.72 -26.64 -7.34
N VAL A 84 -16.69 -27.23 -8.04
CA VAL A 84 -16.53 -27.69 -9.43
C VAL A 84 -17.39 -26.80 -10.33
N SER A 85 -16.75 -26.14 -11.28
CA SER A 85 -17.40 -25.32 -12.30
C SER A 85 -17.45 -26.08 -13.62
N ALA A 86 -18.64 -26.19 -14.21
CA ALA A 86 -18.83 -26.76 -15.54
C ALA A 86 -18.94 -25.65 -16.59
N ALA A 87 -18.18 -25.72 -17.68
CA ALA A 87 -18.39 -24.84 -18.82
C ALA A 87 -19.69 -25.24 -19.54
N LYS A 88 -20.75 -24.43 -19.45
CA LYS A 88 -21.93 -24.56 -20.30
C LYS A 88 -21.91 -23.54 -21.43
N GLN A 89 -22.46 -23.94 -22.58
CA GLN A 89 -22.84 -23.00 -23.64
C GLN A 89 -23.82 -21.98 -23.06
N ASN A 90 -23.56 -20.69 -23.29
CA ASN A 90 -24.28 -19.49 -22.81
C ASN A 90 -23.74 -18.78 -21.55
N ASN A 91 -22.47 -18.97 -21.16
CA ASN A 91 -21.76 -18.16 -20.16
C ASN A 91 -22.27 -18.23 -18.69
N ASP A 92 -23.19 -19.13 -18.35
CA ASP A 92 -23.56 -19.39 -16.95
C ASP A 92 -22.76 -20.58 -16.41
N TYR A 93 -21.85 -20.31 -15.46
CA TYR A 93 -21.16 -21.35 -14.69
C TYR A 93 -22.16 -21.96 -13.70
N VAL A 94 -22.32 -23.28 -13.75
CA VAL A 94 -23.04 -24.00 -12.68
C VAL A 94 -21.98 -24.55 -11.74
N ASP A 95 -21.85 -23.91 -10.59
CA ASP A 95 -20.96 -24.36 -9.53
C ASP A 95 -21.63 -25.44 -8.70
N LYS A 96 -20.95 -26.57 -8.54
CA LYS A 96 -21.35 -27.63 -7.63
C LYS A 96 -20.30 -27.82 -6.54
N GLN A 97 -20.76 -27.82 -5.30
CA GLN A 97 -19.91 -27.95 -4.12
C GLN A 97 -19.89 -29.39 -3.61
N PHE A 98 -18.70 -29.88 -3.28
CA PHE A 98 -18.43 -31.18 -2.67
C PHE A 98 -17.65 -31.02 -1.36
N ASN A 99 -17.81 -31.95 -0.43
CA ASN A 99 -17.07 -31.94 0.84
C ASN A 99 -15.61 -32.35 0.68
N THR A 100 -15.30 -33.20 -0.30
CA THR A 100 -13.96 -33.70 -0.58
C THR A 100 -13.76 -33.92 -2.07
N ILE A 101 -12.51 -33.93 -2.54
CA ILE A 101 -12.21 -34.29 -3.94
C ILE A 101 -12.62 -35.74 -4.24
N GLY A 102 -12.57 -36.63 -3.25
CA GLY A 102 -13.04 -38.01 -3.39
C GLY A 102 -14.52 -38.10 -3.74
N ASP A 103 -15.35 -37.18 -3.23
CA ASP A 103 -16.77 -37.13 -3.56
C ASP A 103 -17.01 -36.60 -4.98
N ALA A 104 -16.25 -35.59 -5.40
CA ALA A 104 -16.27 -35.11 -6.78
C ALA A 104 -15.82 -36.20 -7.76
N VAL A 105 -14.76 -36.95 -7.45
CA VAL A 105 -14.24 -38.05 -8.28
C VAL A 105 -15.22 -39.23 -8.37
N LYS A 106 -15.96 -39.55 -7.30
CA LYS A 106 -17.02 -40.59 -7.35
C LYS A 106 -18.11 -40.22 -8.35
N GLU A 107 -18.44 -38.94 -8.47
CA GLU A 107 -19.52 -38.48 -9.34
C GLU A 107 -19.05 -38.20 -10.78
N LEU A 108 -17.90 -37.55 -10.94
CA LEU A 108 -17.40 -37.04 -12.22
C LEU A 108 -16.35 -37.94 -12.87
N GLY A 109 -15.86 -38.95 -12.15
CA GLY A 109 -14.73 -39.77 -12.56
C GLY A 109 -13.39 -39.14 -12.18
N GLN A 110 -12.29 -39.80 -12.56
CA GLN A 110 -10.93 -39.29 -12.30
C GLN A 110 -10.65 -38.03 -13.13
N PHE A 111 -9.98 -37.05 -12.51
CA PHE A 111 -9.50 -35.85 -13.17
C PHE A 111 -8.28 -36.17 -14.05
N ASP A 112 -8.05 -35.33 -15.07
CA ASP A 112 -6.93 -35.45 -15.99
C ASP A 112 -5.69 -34.70 -15.48
N GLU A 113 -5.88 -33.58 -14.79
CA GLU A 113 -4.79 -32.71 -14.32
C GLU A 113 -5.03 -32.29 -12.87
N TYR A 114 -3.94 -32.16 -12.12
CA TYR A 114 -3.90 -31.66 -10.76
C TYR A 114 -2.75 -30.67 -10.62
N GLN A 115 -3.07 -29.49 -10.10
CA GLN A 115 -2.09 -28.47 -9.74
C GLN A 115 -2.19 -28.19 -8.25
N ASN A 116 -1.03 -27.98 -7.64
CA ASN A 116 -0.91 -27.58 -6.24
C ASN A 116 0.11 -26.45 -6.21
N GLU A 117 -0.37 -25.23 -6.44
CA GLU A 117 0.48 -24.06 -6.26
C GLU A 117 0.55 -23.81 -4.76
N LYS A 118 1.78 -23.92 -4.25
CA LYS A 118 2.09 -23.47 -2.91
C LYS A 118 2.68 -22.09 -3.06
N ASP A 119 1.86 -21.08 -2.85
CA ASP A 119 2.40 -19.75 -2.66
C ASP A 119 3.22 -19.73 -1.37
N GLU A 120 4.42 -19.16 -1.44
CA GLU A 120 5.18 -18.86 -0.24
C GLU A 120 4.32 -17.92 0.62
N LEU A 121 4.21 -18.21 1.92
CA LEU A 121 3.48 -17.36 2.86
C LEU A 121 3.95 -15.90 2.68
N GLU A 122 3.07 -15.03 2.19
CA GLU A 122 3.39 -13.61 2.09
C GLU A 122 3.30 -13.00 3.48
N ILE A 123 4.45 -12.70 4.06
CA ILE A 123 4.55 -12.00 5.34
C ILE A 123 4.73 -10.52 5.04
N ARG A 124 3.68 -9.75 5.30
CA ARG A 124 3.73 -8.29 5.32
C ARG A 124 4.07 -7.83 6.72
N GLN A 125 5.15 -7.05 6.86
CA GLN A 125 5.50 -6.46 8.14
C GLN A 125 5.32 -4.94 8.08
N PHE A 126 4.61 -4.39 9.06
CA PHE A 126 4.38 -2.94 9.18
C PHE A 126 5.03 -2.38 10.44
N TYR A 127 5.86 -1.37 10.27
CA TYR A 127 6.47 -0.59 11.36
C TYR A 127 5.67 0.70 11.52
N VAL A 128 5.08 0.92 12.69
CA VAL A 128 4.08 1.99 12.89
C VAL A 128 4.58 2.99 13.92
N TRP A 129 4.59 4.28 13.56
CA TRP A 129 4.80 5.40 14.46
C TRP A 129 3.46 6.09 14.67
N ASP A 130 2.71 5.61 15.66
CA ASP A 130 1.38 6.07 16.04
C ASP A 130 1.35 7.57 16.31
N ASN A 131 2.37 8.10 16.99
CA ASN A 131 2.40 9.53 17.35
C ASN A 131 2.79 10.43 16.19
N LEU A 132 3.57 9.91 15.24
CA LEU A 132 4.01 10.64 14.06
C LEU A 132 2.94 10.58 12.96
N GLY A 133 2.12 9.54 12.91
CA GLY A 133 1.10 9.35 11.88
C GLY A 133 1.64 8.72 10.60
N ILE A 134 2.62 7.81 10.74
CA ILE A 134 3.18 7.07 9.61
C ILE A 134 3.23 5.57 9.87
N SER A 135 3.11 4.77 8.81
CA SER A 135 3.41 3.34 8.82
C SER A 135 4.32 3.00 7.65
N ILE A 136 5.20 2.01 7.84
CA ILE A 136 6.15 1.57 6.82
C ILE A 136 5.93 0.09 6.56
N TRP A 137 5.62 -0.26 5.31
CA TRP A 137 5.55 -1.64 4.86
C TRP A 137 6.95 -2.15 4.49
N VAL A 138 7.27 -3.33 5.01
CA VAL A 138 8.56 -4.00 4.89
C VAL A 138 8.36 -5.42 4.38
N GLU A 139 9.19 -5.80 3.40
CA GLU A 139 9.32 -7.17 2.88
C GLU A 139 10.76 -7.67 3.06
N LYS A 140 10.96 -8.85 3.64
CA LYS A 140 12.30 -9.47 3.79
C LYS A 140 13.36 -8.49 4.33
N THR A 141 12.97 -7.59 5.24
CA THR A 141 13.72 -6.47 5.87
C THR A 141 13.85 -5.16 5.07
N ARG A 142 13.39 -5.09 3.83
CA ARG A 142 13.48 -3.89 2.97
C ARG A 142 12.20 -3.08 3.04
N VAL A 143 12.35 -1.76 3.12
CA VAL A 143 11.21 -0.85 3.04
C VAL A 143 10.65 -0.84 1.63
N VAL A 144 9.39 -1.21 1.49
CA VAL A 144 8.66 -1.21 0.22
C VAL A 144 7.90 0.11 0.06
N GLN A 145 7.24 0.54 1.13
CA GLN A 145 6.37 1.71 1.09
C GLN A 145 6.35 2.44 2.42
N VAL A 146 6.35 3.77 2.36
CA VAL A 146 6.10 4.67 3.47
C VAL A 146 4.71 5.27 3.29
N ASN A 147 3.85 5.08 4.27
CA ASN A 147 2.49 5.59 4.31
C ASN A 147 2.42 6.75 5.30
N ILE A 148 1.98 7.91 4.83
CA ILE A 148 1.73 9.09 5.65
C ILE A 148 0.20 9.29 5.74
N THR A 149 -0.34 9.20 6.95
CA THR A 149 -1.79 9.26 7.17
C THR A 149 -2.23 10.70 7.50
N LEU A 150 -3.12 11.27 6.69
CA LEU A 150 -3.54 12.68 6.79
C LEU A 150 -5.00 12.89 7.17
N LEU A 151 -5.85 11.88 6.99
CA LEU A 151 -7.27 11.94 7.34
C LEU A 151 -7.62 10.91 8.43
N PRO A 152 -8.53 11.21 9.39
CA PRO A 152 -8.92 10.29 10.45
C PRO A 152 -9.28 8.90 9.95
N PRO A 153 -8.72 7.82 10.53
CA PRO A 153 -9.13 6.46 10.24
C PRO A 153 -10.65 6.23 10.39
N ALA A 154 -11.35 7.02 11.22
CA ALA A 154 -12.80 6.94 11.38
C ALA A 154 -13.58 7.32 10.11
N ILE A 155 -13.04 8.23 9.27
CA ILE A 155 -13.64 8.61 7.98
C ILE A 155 -13.33 7.54 6.92
N PHE A 156 -12.14 6.93 7.02
CA PHE A 156 -11.75 5.74 6.25
C PHE A 156 -12.60 4.49 6.58
N ARG A 157 -12.96 4.28 7.86
CA ARG A 157 -13.69 3.09 8.36
C ARG A 157 -15.07 2.90 7.73
N GLY A 158 -15.71 3.96 7.24
CA GLY A 158 -17.08 3.89 6.73
C GLY A 158 -17.24 3.26 5.33
N PHE A 159 -16.16 3.09 4.56
CA PHE A 159 -16.31 2.71 3.14
C PHE A 159 -15.23 1.78 2.56
N LEU A 160 -14.04 1.65 3.17
CA LEU A 160 -12.92 1.00 2.49
C LEU A 160 -12.53 -0.37 3.08
N PHE A 161 -13.11 -0.79 4.20
CA PHE A 161 -12.45 -1.80 5.03
C PHE A 161 -13.38 -2.79 5.73
N GLU A 162 -14.65 -2.98 5.38
CA GLU A 162 -15.43 -4.03 6.06
C GLU A 162 -14.80 -5.42 5.86
N ASP A 163 -14.22 -5.67 4.67
CA ASP A 163 -13.64 -6.97 4.29
C ASP A 163 -12.11 -7.08 4.46
N GLU A 164 -11.41 -6.01 4.86
CA GLU A 164 -9.94 -6.08 4.99
C GLU A 164 -9.48 -6.77 6.27
N ASP A 165 -8.31 -7.39 6.19
CA ASP A 165 -7.65 -8.14 7.26
C ASP A 165 -7.48 -7.27 8.54
N PRO A 166 -7.87 -7.75 9.74
CA PRO A 166 -7.68 -7.04 11.00
C PRO A 166 -6.23 -6.61 11.27
N GLU A 167 -5.25 -7.38 10.81
CA GLU A 167 -3.83 -7.14 10.95
C GLU A 167 -3.42 -5.96 10.06
N PHE A 168 -3.91 -5.92 8.81
CA PHE A 168 -3.71 -4.75 7.95
C PHE A 168 -4.35 -3.50 8.55
N LYS A 169 -5.57 -3.60 9.10
CA LYS A 169 -6.22 -2.50 9.83
C LYS A 169 -5.41 -2.05 11.05
N ALA A 170 -4.72 -2.97 11.72
CA ALA A 170 -3.87 -2.64 12.86
C ALA A 170 -2.60 -1.87 12.46
N SER A 171 -2.21 -1.91 11.17
CA SER A 171 -1.06 -1.16 10.64
C SER A 171 -1.29 0.36 10.56
N PHE A 172 -2.53 0.82 10.60
CA PHE A 172 -2.83 2.26 10.54
C PHE A 172 -2.36 2.98 11.82
N PRO A 173 -1.72 4.15 11.69
CA PRO A 173 -1.34 4.98 12.82
C PRO A 173 -2.56 5.49 13.61
N LYS A 174 -2.41 5.62 14.93
CA LYS A 174 -3.46 6.17 15.79
C LYS A 174 -3.66 7.68 15.69
N LYS A 175 -2.63 8.43 15.27
CA LYS A 175 -2.70 9.87 15.03
C LYS A 175 -2.42 10.18 13.57
N LEU A 176 -2.79 11.40 13.18
CA LEU A 176 -2.51 11.94 11.86
C LEU A 176 -1.16 12.62 11.85
N TYR A 177 -0.49 12.51 10.71
CA TYR A 177 0.70 13.29 10.46
C TYR A 177 0.34 14.77 10.39
N SER A 178 1.10 15.58 11.10
CA SER A 178 0.88 17.03 11.23
C SER A 178 2.16 17.84 10.96
N GLY A 179 3.15 17.21 10.34
CA GLY A 179 4.38 17.86 9.92
C GLY A 179 4.26 18.55 8.57
N GLU A 180 5.40 18.93 8.01
CA GLU A 180 5.49 19.52 6.68
C GLU A 180 5.71 18.41 5.63
N PHE A 181 5.26 18.67 4.40
CA PHE A 181 5.61 17.91 3.22
C PHE A 181 6.08 18.86 2.13
N THR A 182 7.24 18.57 1.56
CA THR A 182 7.84 19.40 0.51
C THR A 182 8.07 18.59 -0.75
N TYR A 183 7.69 19.17 -1.89
CA TYR A 183 8.07 18.69 -3.21
C TYR A 183 8.65 19.85 -4.03
N ASN A 184 9.85 19.68 -4.60
CA ASN A 184 10.50 20.68 -5.45
C ASN A 184 10.40 22.12 -4.91
N GLU A 185 10.80 22.31 -3.65
CA GLU A 185 10.81 23.60 -2.93
C GLU A 185 9.43 24.19 -2.58
N LYS A 186 8.35 23.48 -2.92
CA LYS A 186 7.00 23.81 -2.50
C LYS A 186 6.64 23.02 -1.25
N THR A 187 6.30 23.72 -0.17
CA THR A 187 6.02 23.11 1.13
C THR A 187 4.57 23.33 1.53
N VAL A 188 3.91 22.26 1.95
CA VAL A 188 2.59 22.30 2.59
C VAL A 188 2.73 21.93 4.06
N ASN A 189 2.13 22.75 4.93
CA ASN A 189 1.98 22.42 6.34
C ASN A 189 0.71 21.58 6.56
N LEU A 190 0.87 20.31 6.93
CA LEU A 190 -0.24 19.36 7.02
C LEU A 190 -0.96 19.37 8.37
N LYS A 191 -0.58 20.27 9.28
CA LYS A 191 -1.34 20.55 10.51
C LYS A 191 -2.62 21.34 10.24
N SER A 192 -2.65 22.11 9.16
CA SER A 192 -3.79 22.96 8.79
C SER A 192 -4.82 22.15 8.02
N LEU A 193 -6.06 22.03 8.55
CA LEU A 193 -7.17 21.37 7.85
C LEU A 193 -7.44 22.00 6.48
N LYS A 194 -7.28 23.32 6.34
CA LYS A 194 -7.42 24.03 5.05
C LYS A 194 -6.42 23.51 4.01
N ASN A 195 -5.23 23.12 4.45
CA ASN A 195 -4.17 22.64 3.58
C ASN A 195 -4.36 21.16 3.21
N LEU A 196 -5.31 20.47 3.86
CA LEU A 196 -5.73 19.14 3.47
C LEU A 196 -6.83 19.17 2.40
N GLU A 197 -7.51 20.30 2.17
CA GLU A 197 -8.46 20.43 1.04
C GLU A 197 -7.74 20.15 -0.28
N TRP A 198 -8.33 19.27 -1.10
CA TRP A 198 -7.66 18.72 -2.28
C TRP A 198 -7.09 19.80 -3.21
N GLU A 199 -7.92 20.79 -3.56
CA GLU A 199 -7.53 21.88 -4.47
C GLU A 199 -6.44 22.78 -3.89
N ASN A 200 -6.47 23.05 -2.58
CA ASN A 200 -5.43 23.83 -1.92
C ASN A 200 -4.12 23.06 -1.89
N PHE A 201 -4.17 21.77 -1.51
CA PHE A 201 -3.01 20.89 -1.42
C PHE A 201 -2.27 20.81 -2.77
N ILE A 202 -2.98 20.47 -3.86
CA ILE A 202 -2.34 20.32 -5.17
C ILE A 202 -1.80 21.64 -5.72
N LYS A 203 -2.44 22.77 -5.38
CA LYS A 203 -1.99 24.10 -5.79
C LYS A 203 -0.76 24.54 -5.01
N GLU A 204 -0.73 24.31 -3.70
CA GLU A 204 0.42 24.67 -2.86
C GLU A 204 1.67 23.85 -3.21
N LEU A 205 1.52 22.57 -3.56
CA LEU A 205 2.63 21.72 -4.06
C LEU A 205 2.95 21.89 -5.55
N ASP A 206 2.18 22.70 -6.28
CA ASP A 206 2.34 22.91 -7.73
C ASP A 206 2.23 21.62 -8.58
N ILE A 207 1.26 20.77 -8.23
CA ILE A 207 0.96 19.48 -8.90
C ILE A 207 -0.42 19.47 -9.58
N THR A 208 -0.81 20.61 -10.16
CA THR A 208 -2.14 20.80 -10.77
C THR A 208 -2.27 20.21 -12.18
N ASP A 209 -1.17 20.13 -12.92
CA ASP A 209 -1.11 19.67 -14.31
C ASP A 209 -1.48 18.17 -14.44
N SER A 210 -2.15 17.82 -15.54
CA SER A 210 -2.46 16.45 -15.96
C SER A 210 -1.25 15.51 -16.05
N LYS A 211 -0.02 16.02 -16.19
CA LYS A 211 1.19 15.18 -16.12
C LYS A 211 1.37 14.45 -14.77
N PHE A 212 0.67 14.91 -13.74
CA PHE A 212 0.63 14.27 -12.42
C PHE A 212 -0.58 13.35 -12.25
N ASP A 213 -1.40 13.14 -13.29
CA ASP A 213 -2.44 12.11 -13.26
C ASP A 213 -1.76 10.72 -13.28
N PRO A 214 -2.05 9.82 -12.31
CA PRO A 214 -1.53 8.47 -12.36
C PRO A 214 -2.15 7.66 -13.51
N PRO A 215 -1.41 6.70 -14.08
CA PRO A 215 -1.95 5.83 -15.12
C PRO A 215 -3.04 4.92 -14.56
N GLY A 216 -4.13 4.77 -15.31
CA GLY A 216 -5.22 3.86 -14.95
C GLY A 216 -6.19 4.41 -13.90
N ASP A 217 -5.94 5.59 -13.35
CA ASP A 217 -6.88 6.29 -12.47
C ASP A 217 -7.70 7.31 -13.25
N SER A 218 -8.91 7.60 -12.76
CA SER A 218 -9.74 8.67 -13.32
C SER A 218 -9.14 10.04 -13.02
N LYS A 219 -9.15 10.93 -14.03
CA LYS A 219 -8.62 12.30 -13.90
C LYS A 219 -9.18 12.99 -12.65
N GLY A 220 -8.28 13.33 -11.73
CA GLY A 220 -8.61 14.04 -10.49
C GLY A 220 -8.88 13.17 -9.25
N TRP A 221 -8.72 11.84 -9.30
CA TRP A 221 -8.86 10.98 -8.12
C TRP A 221 -7.59 10.85 -7.29
N SER A 222 -6.43 10.98 -7.92
CA SER A 222 -5.16 11.06 -7.20
C SER A 222 -4.14 11.87 -8.00
N ARG A 223 -2.97 12.08 -7.40
CA ARG A 223 -1.80 12.64 -8.06
C ARG A 223 -0.62 11.71 -7.86
N GLU A 224 0.25 11.62 -8.84
CA GLU A 224 1.50 10.86 -8.78
C GLU A 224 2.69 11.75 -9.12
N ILE A 225 3.71 11.72 -8.28
CA ILE A 225 5.04 12.25 -8.58
C ILE A 225 5.95 11.09 -8.94
N ARG A 226 6.60 11.19 -10.10
CA ARG A 226 7.69 10.31 -10.53
C ARG A 226 9.00 11.05 -10.38
N ALA A 227 9.62 10.95 -9.21
CA ALA A 227 10.84 11.70 -8.90
C ALA A 227 12.08 11.06 -9.52
N SER A 228 12.07 9.74 -9.70
CA SER A 228 13.04 8.96 -10.49
C SER A 228 12.43 7.61 -10.88
N ASP A 229 13.19 6.78 -11.60
CA ASP A 229 12.82 5.40 -11.92
C ASP A 229 12.55 4.54 -10.68
N ASP A 230 13.09 4.93 -9.53
CA ASP A 230 13.03 4.16 -8.29
C ASP A 230 12.32 4.93 -7.14
N LEU A 231 11.71 6.11 -7.39
CA LEU A 231 11.03 6.89 -6.35
C LEU A 231 9.73 7.53 -6.85
N TYR A 232 8.63 7.08 -6.25
CA TYR A 232 7.27 7.48 -6.58
C TYR A 232 6.55 7.97 -5.32
N ALA A 233 5.65 8.93 -5.49
CA ALA A 233 4.72 9.34 -4.44
C ALA A 233 3.30 9.47 -5.01
N ILE A 234 2.35 8.73 -4.43
CA ILE A 234 0.93 8.84 -4.74
C ILE A 234 0.22 9.61 -3.64
N PHE A 235 -0.55 10.62 -4.03
CA PHE A 235 -1.38 11.47 -3.18
C PHE A 235 -2.83 11.06 -3.37
N ASN A 236 -3.41 10.41 -2.35
CA ASN A 236 -4.75 9.85 -2.45
C ASN A 236 -5.79 10.91 -2.08
N ARG A 237 -6.77 11.15 -2.96
CA ARG A 237 -7.92 12.00 -2.66
C ARG A 237 -9.00 11.18 -1.94
N TYR A 238 -9.64 11.79 -0.97
CA TYR A 238 -10.89 11.30 -0.42
C TYR A 238 -11.98 12.33 -0.69
N LYS A 239 -13.06 11.87 -1.34
CA LYS A 239 -14.22 12.69 -1.66
C LYS A 239 -15.50 11.97 -1.27
N THR A 240 -16.33 12.61 -0.44
CA THR A 240 -17.67 12.08 -0.14
C THR A 240 -18.57 12.28 -1.35
N THR A 241 -19.23 11.21 -1.80
CA THR A 241 -20.17 11.21 -2.93
C THR A 241 -21.63 11.31 -2.49
N ASN A 242 -21.94 11.05 -1.21
CA ASN A 242 -23.30 11.07 -0.67
C ASN A 242 -23.77 12.49 -0.33
N GLU A 243 -24.96 12.85 -0.81
CA GLU A 243 -25.58 14.17 -0.59
C GLU A 243 -25.96 14.45 0.87
N THR A 244 -26.09 13.42 1.69
CA THR A 244 -26.51 13.50 3.11
C THR A 244 -25.34 13.62 4.09
N SER A 245 -24.10 13.47 3.62
CA SER A 245 -22.89 13.61 4.44
C SER A 245 -22.25 14.99 4.25
N PRO A 246 -21.46 15.49 5.22
CA PRO A 246 -20.63 16.67 5.01
C PRO A 246 -19.78 16.49 3.74
N LYS A 247 -19.78 17.48 2.86
CA LYS A 247 -18.94 17.46 1.65
C LYS A 247 -17.48 17.56 2.07
N ILE A 248 -16.79 16.43 2.06
CA ILE A 248 -15.35 16.34 2.30
C ILE A 248 -14.67 16.10 0.95
N ASP A 249 -13.65 16.89 0.67
CA ASP A 249 -12.83 16.78 -0.54
C ASP A 249 -11.39 17.15 -0.19
N VAL A 250 -10.61 16.14 0.18
CA VAL A 250 -9.33 16.31 0.89
C VAL A 250 -8.30 15.28 0.44
N ILE A 251 -7.03 15.54 0.72
CA ILE A 251 -6.01 14.49 0.70
C ILE A 251 -6.17 13.58 1.92
N SER A 252 -6.10 12.27 1.69
CA SER A 252 -6.32 11.25 2.70
C SER A 252 -5.01 10.61 3.18
N SER A 253 -4.08 10.38 2.26
CA SER A 253 -2.76 9.85 2.54
C SER A 253 -1.75 10.18 1.44
N ILE A 254 -0.47 10.02 1.78
CA ILE A 254 0.65 10.05 0.83
C ILE A 254 1.38 8.72 0.95
N ASN A 255 1.51 8.00 -0.17
CA ASN A 255 2.20 6.72 -0.24
C ASN A 255 3.48 6.92 -1.06
N ILE A 256 4.64 6.66 -0.45
CA ILE A 256 5.95 6.82 -1.10
C ILE A 256 6.57 5.45 -1.23
N PHE A 257 6.92 5.05 -2.45
CA PHE A 257 7.40 3.70 -2.73
C PHE A 257 8.36 3.70 -3.93
N SER A 258 8.91 2.53 -4.18
CA SER A 258 9.79 2.25 -5.30
C SER A 258 9.25 1.04 -6.03
N TYR A 259 9.01 1.15 -7.33
CA TYR A 259 8.88 -0.05 -8.15
C TYR A 259 10.29 -0.62 -8.24
N GLY A 260 10.62 -1.61 -7.41
CA GLY A 260 11.92 -2.26 -7.47
C GLY A 260 12.26 -2.59 -8.92
N LYS A 261 13.50 -2.34 -9.33
CA LYS A 261 13.97 -2.68 -10.68
C LYS A 261 13.42 -4.04 -11.06
N LYS A 262 12.62 -4.10 -12.13
CA LYS A 262 12.37 -5.37 -12.82
C LYS A 262 13.74 -5.91 -13.15
N ASN A 263 14.17 -6.94 -12.42
CA ASN A 263 15.34 -7.71 -12.80
C ASN A 263 14.97 -8.36 -14.13
N ASN A 264 15.42 -7.75 -15.23
CA ASN A 264 15.50 -8.41 -16.53
C ASN A 264 16.58 -9.49 -16.47
#